data_AF-A0A7Y2HD41-F1
#
_entry.id   AF-A0A7Y2HD41-F1
#
_cell.length_a   1.000
_cell.length_b   1.000
_cell.length_c   1.000
_cell.angle_alpha   90.00
_cell.angle_beta   90.00
_cell.angle_gamma   90.00
#
_symmetry.space_group_name_H-M   'P 1'
#
loop_
_entity.id
_entity.type
_entity.pdbx_description
1 polymer ?
#
loop_
_entity_poly.entity_id
_entity_poly.type
_entity_poly.pdbx_seq_one_letter_code
_entity_poly.pdbx_strand_id
1 'polypeptide(L)'
;MNRDNSVTNYEDHRIAMVIADLYLTGQILEDVPDSIRDSLRIVYREQLSTIHKVDMDLMEQDIEIVQGKPSRYVSVHKIVRDSIAAYEARYKLRK
;
A
#
# COMPACT_ATOMS: atom_id res chain seq x y z
N MET A 1 3.07 -13.72 27.29
CA MET A 1 1.97 -12.81 26.89
C MET A 1 1.68 -13.07 25.42
N ASN A 2 0.64 -13.85 25.12
CA ASN A 2 0.14 -13.99 23.75
C ASN A 2 -0.59 -12.68 23.42
N ARG A 3 0.08 -11.76 22.72
CA ARG A 3 -0.65 -10.69 22.04
C ARG A 3 -1.44 -11.37 20.93
N ASP A 4 -2.73 -11.17 20.93
CA ASP A 4 -3.56 -11.54 19.80
C ASP A 4 -3.05 -10.72 18.61
N ASN A 5 -2.21 -11.32 17.75
CA ASN A 5 -1.59 -10.70 16.55
C ASN A 5 -2.65 -10.43 15.46
N SER A 6 -3.88 -10.15 15.88
CA SER A 6 -5.07 -10.10 15.05
C SER A 6 -5.52 -8.67 14.78
N VAL A 7 -5.08 -7.71 15.61
CA VAL A 7 -5.51 -6.32 15.63
C VAL A 7 -4.49 -5.47 14.87
N THR A 8 -4.99 -4.68 13.90
CA THR A 8 -4.19 -3.67 13.19
C THR A 8 -4.33 -2.31 13.84
N ASN A 9 -3.35 -1.45 13.61
CA ASN A 9 -3.33 -0.06 14.05
C ASN A 9 -4.27 0.83 13.20
N TYR A 10 -4.44 0.48 11.93
CA TYR A 10 -5.29 1.17 10.97
C TYR A 10 -6.43 0.27 10.47
N GLU A 11 -7.47 0.91 9.94
CA GLU A 11 -8.60 0.23 9.32
C GLU A 11 -8.25 -0.35 7.95
N ASP A 12 -8.91 -1.45 7.56
CA ASP A 12 -8.70 -2.16 6.30
C ASP A 12 -8.78 -1.27 5.06
N HIS A 13 -9.67 -0.27 5.07
CA HIS A 13 -9.81 0.66 3.96
C HIS A 13 -8.52 1.49 3.76
N ARG A 14 -7.89 1.93 4.86
CA ARG A 14 -6.68 2.75 4.83
C ARG A 14 -5.47 1.91 4.46
N ILE A 15 -5.39 0.69 5.01
CA ILE A 15 -4.38 -0.30 4.63
C ILE A 15 -4.47 -0.59 3.12
N ALA A 16 -5.68 -0.80 2.60
CA ALA A 16 -5.89 -1.01 1.17
C ALA A 16 -5.42 0.16 0.30
N MET A 17 -5.70 1.41 0.71
CA MET A 17 -5.25 2.59 -0.04
C MET A 17 -3.72 2.69 -0.05
N VAL A 18 -3.06 2.46 1.09
CA VAL A 18 -1.59 2.49 1.14
C VAL A 18 -0.98 1.36 0.30
N ILE A 19 -1.55 0.14 0.33
CA ILE A 19 -1.09 -0.96 -0.52
C ILE A 19 -1.21 -0.61 -2.01
N ALA A 20 -2.29 0.06 -2.43
CA ALA A 20 -2.46 0.50 -3.80
C ALA A 20 -1.37 1.47 -4.24
N ASP A 21 -1.03 2.45 -3.40
CA ASP A 21 0.02 3.41 -3.73
C ASP A 21 1.43 2.80 -3.62
N LEU A 22 1.66 1.84 -2.72
CA LEU A 22 2.90 1.06 -2.67
C LEU A 22 3.09 0.23 -3.94
N TYR A 23 2.02 -0.35 -4.48
CA TYR A 23 2.06 -1.08 -5.75
C TYR A 23 2.46 -0.16 -6.91
N LEU A 24 1.83 1.01 -7.01
CA LEU A 24 2.18 2.03 -8.00
C LEU A 24 3.63 2.49 -7.85
N THR A 25 4.06 2.76 -6.62
CA THR A 25 5.45 3.15 -6.31
C THR A 25 6.43 2.07 -6.74
N GLY A 26 6.11 0.80 -6.47
CA GLY A 26 6.91 -0.35 -6.91
C GLY A 26 7.09 -0.40 -8.42
N GLN A 27 6.02 -0.16 -9.19
CA GLN A 27 6.08 -0.08 -10.65
C GLN A 27 6.92 1.10 -11.14
N ILE A 28 6.77 2.28 -10.53
CA ILE A 28 7.56 3.47 -10.89
C ILE A 28 9.06 3.21 -10.67
N LEU A 29 9.41 2.50 -9.59
CA LEU A 29 10.80 2.23 -9.22
C LEU A 29 11.45 1.07 -9.98
N GLU A 30 10.69 0.28 -10.74
CA GLU A 30 11.20 -0.90 -11.47
C GLU A 30 12.28 -0.50 -12.49
N ASP A 31 12.03 0.56 -13.25
CA ASP A 31 12.93 1.08 -14.29
C ASP A 31 13.94 2.12 -13.78
N VAL A 32 13.93 2.41 -12.48
CA VAL A 32 14.82 3.40 -11.86
C VAL A 32 16.18 2.75 -11.55
N PRO A 33 17.32 3.39 -11.94
CA PRO A 33 18.65 2.90 -11.58
C PRO A 33 18.84 2.76 -10.07
N ASP A 34 19.52 1.68 -9.64
CA ASP A 34 19.76 1.39 -8.22
C ASP A 34 20.42 2.56 -7.47
N SER A 35 21.28 3.32 -8.15
CA SER A 35 22.00 4.47 -7.58
C SER A 35 21.09 5.58 -7.03
N ILE A 36 19.84 5.69 -7.52
CA ILE A 36 18.87 6.68 -7.05
C ILE A 36 17.60 6.04 -6.46
N ARG A 37 17.40 4.74 -6.68
CA ARG A 37 16.22 3.99 -6.25
C ARG A 37 15.99 4.08 -4.74
N ASP A 38 17.05 3.93 -3.94
CA ASP A 38 16.92 3.98 -2.47
C ASP A 38 16.57 5.38 -1.95
N SER A 39 17.09 6.43 -2.59
CA SER A 39 16.70 7.80 -2.25
C SER A 39 15.23 8.06 -2.58
N LEU A 40 14.76 7.58 -3.73
CA LEU A 40 13.36 7.71 -4.12
C LEU A 40 12.42 6.89 -3.23
N ARG A 41 12.83 5.70 -2.77
CA ARG A 41 12.06 4.91 -1.79
C ARG A 41 11.78 5.70 -0.51
N ILE A 42 12.78 6.43 0.00
CA ILE A 42 12.61 7.26 1.21
C ILE A 42 11.59 8.37 0.94
N VAL A 43 11.74 9.09 -0.17
CA VAL A 43 10.82 10.18 -0.55
C VAL A 43 9.38 9.66 -0.69
N TYR A 44 9.19 8.53 -1.38
CA TYR A 44 7.86 7.94 -1.52
C TYR A 44 7.30 7.46 -0.18
N ARG A 45 8.11 6.87 0.70
CA ARG A 45 7.69 6.50 2.06
C ARG A 45 7.17 7.71 2.83
N GLU A 46 7.88 8.82 2.80
CA GLU A 46 7.47 10.07 3.47
C GLU A 46 6.19 10.66 2.86
N GLN A 47 6.05 10.61 1.54
CA GLN A 47 4.84 11.05 0.85
C GLN A 47 3.63 10.20 1.24
N LEU A 48 3.77 8.87 1.27
CA LEU A 48 2.71 7.96 1.69
C LEU A 48 2.30 8.21 3.14
N SER A 49 3.27 8.35 4.04
CA SER A 49 3.03 8.72 5.44
C SER A 49 2.21 10.00 5.56
N THR A 50 2.59 11.03 4.79
CA THR A 50 1.96 12.35 4.80
C THR A 50 0.55 12.33 4.23
N ILE A 51 0.36 11.72 3.05
CA ILE A 51 -0.92 11.66 2.33
C ILE A 51 -1.96 10.89 3.14
N HIS A 52 -1.58 9.72 3.65
CA HIS A 52 -2.49 8.83 4.37
C HIS A 52 -2.58 9.12 5.87
N LYS A 53 -1.73 10.03 6.37
CA LYS A 53 -1.59 10.36 7.80
C LYS A 53 -1.36 9.11 8.64
N VAL A 54 -0.34 8.35 8.25
CA VAL A 54 0.05 7.09 8.89
C VAL A 54 1.52 7.10 9.24
N ASP A 55 1.86 6.46 10.35
CA ASP A 55 3.20 5.94 10.60
C ASP A 55 3.42 4.72 9.71
N MET A 56 4.47 4.76 8.89
CA MET A 56 4.77 3.70 7.93
C MET A 56 5.32 2.42 8.58
N ASP A 57 5.97 2.52 9.73
CA ASP A 57 6.47 1.34 10.44
C ASP A 57 5.30 0.55 11.03
N LEU A 58 4.28 1.24 11.54
CA LEU A 58 3.02 0.61 12.00
C LEU A 58 2.19 0.09 10.83
N MET A 59 2.19 0.80 9.70
CA MET A 59 1.46 0.37 8.51
C MET A 59 2.06 -0.91 7.90
N GLU A 60 3.39 -1.05 7.89
CA GLU A 60 4.04 -2.28 7.43
C GLU A 60 3.66 -3.48 8.31
N GLN A 61 3.63 -3.31 9.64
CA GLN A 61 3.14 -4.35 10.55
C GLN A 61 1.68 -4.73 10.26
N ASP A 62 0.83 -3.75 9.98
CA ASP A 62 -0.57 -3.99 9.65
C ASP A 62 -0.73 -4.77 8.34
N ILE A 63 0.08 -4.44 7.32
CA ILE A 63 0.12 -5.16 6.05
C ILE A 63 0.53 -6.62 6.27
N GLU A 64 1.56 -6.88 7.08
CA GLU A 64 1.97 -8.24 7.43
C GLU A 64 0.87 -9.03 8.14
N ILE A 65 0.16 -8.39 9.10
CA ILE A 65 -0.98 -9.01 9.79
C ILE A 65 -2.12 -9.35 8.82
N VAL A 66 -2.40 -8.48 7.84
CA VAL A 66 -3.40 -8.72 6.81
C VAL A 66 -2.97 -9.88 5.90
N GLN A 67 -1.71 -9.91 5.46
CA GLN A 67 -1.14 -10.99 4.64
C GLN A 67 -1.21 -12.35 5.32
N GLY A 68 -1.01 -12.40 6.64
CA GLY A 68 -1.13 -13.62 7.44
C GLY A 68 -2.56 -14.17 7.55
N LYS A 69 -3.59 -13.46 7.06
CA LYS A 69 -5.00 -13.83 7.19
C LYS A 69 -5.71 -13.92 5.82
N PRO A 70 -5.90 -15.11 5.25
CA PRO A 70 -6.38 -15.28 3.87
C PRO A 70 -7.69 -14.57 3.54
N SER A 71 -8.70 -14.61 4.42
CA SER A 71 -10.00 -13.97 4.17
C SER A 71 -9.91 -12.44 4.14
N ARG A 72 -9.14 -11.85 5.06
CA ARG A 72 -8.90 -10.41 5.16
C ARG A 72 -7.98 -9.91 4.05
N TYR A 73 -6.97 -10.71 3.70
CA TYR A 73 -6.11 -10.45 2.55
C TYR A 73 -6.91 -10.34 1.25
N VAL A 74 -7.83 -11.28 1.00
CA VAL A 74 -8.68 -11.29 -0.19
C VAL A 74 -9.57 -10.05 -0.26
N SER A 75 -10.17 -9.62 0.86
CA SER A 75 -11.02 -8.42 0.88
C SER A 75 -10.21 -7.15 0.63
N VAL A 76 -9.06 -6.98 1.28
CA VAL A 76 -8.18 -5.82 1.09
C VAL A 76 -7.65 -5.77 -0.35
N HIS A 77 -7.15 -6.88 -0.89
CA HIS A 77 -6.67 -6.91 -2.28
C HIS A 77 -7.77 -6.72 -3.32
N LYS A 78 -9.03 -7.06 -3.00
CA LYS A 78 -10.16 -6.73 -3.87
C LYS A 78 -10.31 -5.21 -3.98
N ILE A 79 -10.28 -4.48 -2.86
CA ILE A 79 -10.35 -3.01 -2.84
C ILE A 79 -9.21 -2.40 -3.66
N VAL A 80 -7.99 -2.93 -3.50
CA VAL A 80 -6.81 -2.48 -4.27
C VAL A 80 -7.03 -2.65 -5.78
N ARG A 81 -7.43 -3.86 -6.22
CA ARG A 81 -7.67 -4.14 -7.65
C ARG A 81 -8.77 -3.26 -8.22
N ASP A 82 -9.87 -3.08 -7.49
CA ASP A 82 -11.00 -2.25 -7.92
C ASP A 82 -10.56 -0.77 -8.06
N SER A 83 -9.71 -0.28 -7.14
CA SER A 83 -9.15 1.07 -7.20
C SER A 83 -8.26 1.28 -8.44
N ILE A 84 -7.34 0.34 -8.71
CA ILE A 84 -6.46 0.38 -9.88
C ILE A 84 -7.29 0.33 -11.17
N ALA A 85 -8.25 -0.59 -11.27
CA ALA A 85 -9.11 -0.70 -12.45
C ALA A 85 -9.91 0.58 -12.72
N ALA A 86 -10.42 1.22 -11.66
CA ALA A 86 -11.14 2.49 -11.76
C ALA A 86 -10.23 3.65 -12.17
N TYR A 87 -8.95 3.64 -11.77
CA TYR A 87 -7.95 4.60 -12.27
C TYR A 87 -7.69 4.39 -13.76
N GLU A 88 -7.40 3.16 -14.18
CA GLU A 88 -7.12 2.84 -15.58
C GLU A 88 -8.28 3.18 -16.51
N ALA A 89 -9.51 2.86 -16.10
CA ALA A 89 -10.71 3.19 -16.88
C ALA A 89 -10.85 4.71 -17.09
N ARG A 90 -10.62 5.50 -16.04
CA ARG A 90 -10.66 6.97 -16.12
C ARG A 90 -9.54 7.56 -16.96
N TYR A 91 -8.35 6.96 -16.93
CA TYR A 91 -7.19 7.45 -17.68
C TYR A 91 -7.25 7.09 -19.16
N LYS A 92 -7.72 5.88 -19.51
CA LYS A 92 -7.94 5.46 -20.90
C LYS A 92 -9.03 6.28 -21.61
N LEU A 93 -10.05 6.77 -20.87
CA LEU A 93 -11.09 7.66 -21.41
C LEU A 93 -10.63 9.10 -21.67
N ARG A 94 -9.42 9.48 -21.21
CA ARG A 94 -8.86 10.84 -21.36
C ARG A 94 -7.79 10.94 -22.46
N LYS A 95 -7.49 9.84 -23.15
CA LYS A 95 -6.65 9.79 -24.35
C LYS A 95 -7.53 9.63 -25.59
#